data_AF-A0A7S2AP52-F1
#
_entry.id   AF-A0A7S2AP52-F1
#
_cell.length_a   1.000
_cell.length_b   1.000
_cell.length_c   1.000
_cell.angle_alpha   90.00
_cell.angle_beta   90.00
_cell.angle_gamma   90.00
#
_symmetry.space_group_name_H-M   'P 1'
#
loop_
_entity.id
_entity.type
_entity.pdbx_description
1 polymer ?
#
loop_
_entity_poly.entity_id
_entity_poly.type
_entity_poly.pdbx_seq_one_letter_code
_entity_poly.pdbx_strand_id
1 'polypeptide(L)'
;TRPSSDFIVEPKELKVNAAGDEGLEVTVDVRFLPSSLGEARSVLVLSSPDGGDYKALLVGYAQQPQPQGPIVIPSGKAGAVDFYNPFDETVEFTVQVDNPAFIVGSRTFRLDSRKSSAITVQFKADKAQGGRLMVTAPQRVPTPW
;
A
#
# COMPACT_ATOMS: atom_id res chain seq x y z
N THR A 1 -22.14 -4.65 -2.56
CA THR A 1 -20.87 -3.91 -2.43
C THR A 1 -20.00 -4.67 -1.46
N ARG A 2 -18.83 -5.17 -1.88
CA ARG A 2 -17.90 -5.82 -0.95
C ARG A 2 -17.45 -4.74 0.06
N PRO A 3 -17.50 -4.97 1.39
CA PRO A 3 -16.92 -4.02 2.33
C PRO A 3 -15.45 -3.84 1.95
N SER A 4 -15.05 -2.61 1.66
CA SER A 4 -13.66 -2.30 1.32
C SER A 4 -12.82 -2.51 2.57
N SER A 5 -11.81 -3.39 2.49
CA SER A 5 -10.77 -3.57 3.53
C SER A 5 -9.82 -2.38 3.64
N ASP A 6 -10.08 -1.30 2.90
CA ASP A 6 -9.19 -0.14 2.83
C ASP A 6 -9.15 0.66 4.13
N PHE A 7 -10.19 0.60 4.99
CA PHE A 7 -10.17 1.21 6.32
C PHE A 7 -10.13 0.13 7.39
N ILE A 8 -9.08 0.16 8.20
CA ILE A 8 -8.80 -0.84 9.22
C ILE A 8 -8.82 -0.16 10.59
N VAL A 9 -9.60 -0.72 11.52
CA VAL A 9 -9.68 -0.29 12.91
C VAL A 9 -9.03 -1.36 13.77
N GLU A 10 -7.99 -0.99 14.52
CA GLU A 10 -7.32 -1.88 15.47
C GLU A 10 -7.01 -1.08 16.75
N PRO A 11 -7.54 -1.50 17.93
CA PRO A 11 -8.36 -2.69 18.17
C PRO A 11 -9.84 -2.51 17.77
N LYS A 12 -10.53 -3.61 17.45
CA LYS A 12 -11.97 -3.60 17.12
C LYS A 12 -12.88 -3.37 18.34
N GLU A 13 -12.33 -3.52 19.54
CA GLU A 13 -13.00 -3.30 20.81
C GLU A 13 -12.16 -2.35 21.66
N LEU A 14 -12.83 -1.40 22.29
CA LEU A 14 -12.22 -0.44 23.20
C LEU A 14 -12.78 -0.70 24.60
N LYS A 15 -11.89 -0.95 25.56
CA LYS A 15 -12.27 -1.04 26.96
C LYS A 15 -12.14 0.34 27.57
N VAL A 16 -13.28 0.96 27.81
CA VAL A 16 -13.40 2.29 28.42
C VAL A 16 -14.02 2.17 29.80
N ASN A 17 -13.49 2.95 30.74
CA ASN A 17 -14.08 3.07 32.06
C ASN A 17 -15.31 3.98 32.01
N ALA A 18 -16.20 3.84 33.01
CA ALA A 18 -17.28 4.78 33.20
C ALA A 18 -16.72 6.20 33.35
N ALA A 19 -17.27 7.15 32.59
CA ALA A 19 -16.91 8.54 32.69
C ALA A 19 -17.66 9.21 33.86
N GLY A 20 -17.02 10.20 34.49
CA GLY A 20 -17.71 11.15 35.38
C GLY A 20 -18.39 12.26 34.58
N ASP A 21 -18.81 13.32 35.26
CA ASP A 21 -19.61 14.41 34.67
C ASP A 21 -18.90 15.14 33.50
N GLU A 22 -17.57 15.16 33.48
CA GLU A 22 -16.75 15.81 32.44
C GLU A 22 -16.52 14.92 31.19
N GLY A 23 -17.03 13.68 31.20
CA GLY A 23 -16.77 12.72 30.12
C GLY A 23 -15.37 12.10 30.16
N LEU A 24 -15.08 11.25 29.17
CA LEU A 24 -13.77 10.64 28.95
C LEU A 24 -13.43 10.71 27.47
N GLU A 25 -12.24 11.20 27.15
CA GLU A 25 -11.74 11.19 25.77
C GLU A 25 -11.23 9.80 25.40
N VAL A 26 -11.59 9.35 24.19
CA VAL A 26 -11.23 8.04 23.66
C VAL A 26 -10.74 8.21 22.23
N THR A 27 -9.57 7.65 21.95
CA THR A 27 -8.99 7.65 20.60
C THR A 27 -9.30 6.34 19.89
N VAL A 28 -9.71 6.44 18.62
CA VAL A 28 -9.90 5.29 17.73
C VAL A 28 -8.96 5.45 16.55
N ASP A 29 -7.99 4.56 16.45
CA ASP A 29 -7.04 4.57 15.34
C ASP A 29 -7.65 3.91 14.10
N VAL A 30 -7.66 4.67 13.00
CA VAL A 30 -8.11 4.20 11.68
C VAL A 30 -6.95 4.27 10.72
N ARG A 31 -6.57 3.12 10.15
CA ARG A 31 -5.54 3.03 9.11
C ARG A 31 -6.20 2.92 7.74
N PHE A 32 -5.78 3.77 6.79
CA PHE A 32 -6.18 3.70 5.39
C PHE A 32 -5.13 2.96 4.55
N LEU A 33 -5.49 1.82 3.98
CA LEU A 33 -4.68 0.99 3.09
C LEU A 33 -5.45 0.75 1.78
N PRO A 34 -5.44 1.70 0.82
CA PRO A 34 -6.17 1.53 -0.42
C PRO A 34 -5.64 0.36 -1.25
N SER A 35 -6.55 -0.33 -1.91
CA SER A 35 -6.28 -1.41 -2.88
C SER A 35 -6.64 -1.05 -4.32
N SER A 36 -7.25 0.12 -4.54
CA SER A 36 -7.61 0.68 -5.84
C SER A 36 -7.34 2.19 -5.90
N LEU A 37 -7.18 2.74 -7.10
CA LEU A 37 -7.07 4.18 -7.31
C LEU A 37 -8.42 4.89 -7.11
N GLY A 38 -8.35 6.18 -6.80
CA GLY A 38 -9.52 7.04 -6.63
C GLY A 38 -10.03 7.07 -5.20
N GLU A 39 -11.30 7.43 -5.05
CA GLU A 39 -11.94 7.63 -3.75
C GLU A 39 -12.46 6.31 -3.17
N ALA A 40 -12.18 6.07 -1.90
CA ALA A 40 -12.75 5.01 -1.08
C ALA A 40 -13.61 5.64 0.02
N ARG A 41 -14.82 5.10 0.21
CA ARG A 41 -15.76 5.56 1.25
C ARG A 41 -16.16 4.39 2.16
N SER A 42 -16.24 4.66 3.45
CA SER A 42 -16.76 3.73 4.45
C SER A 42 -17.41 4.49 5.60
N VAL A 43 -18.15 3.80 6.47
CA VAL A 43 -18.72 4.38 7.69
C VAL A 43 -18.13 3.64 8.89
N LEU A 44 -17.41 4.36 9.74
CA LEU A 44 -17.03 3.88 11.07
C LEU A 44 -18.28 3.87 11.95
N VAL A 45 -18.56 2.74 12.58
CA VAL A 45 -19.64 2.60 13.56
C VAL A 45 -19.01 2.18 14.90
N LEU A 46 -19.19 3.01 15.92
CA LEU A 46 -18.85 2.70 17.31
C LEU A 46 -20.15 2.43 18.05
N SER A 47 -20.33 1.21 18.54
CA SER A 47 -21.56 0.79 19.23
C SER A 47 -21.26 0.51 20.69
N SER A 48 -22.10 1.04 21.58
CA SER A 48 -22.13 0.72 23.01
C SER A 48 -23.53 0.23 23.39
N PRO A 49 -23.67 -0.83 24.21
CA PRO A 49 -24.98 -1.29 24.68
C PRO A 49 -25.78 -0.19 25.37
N ASP A 50 -25.10 0.66 26.15
CA ASP A 50 -25.73 1.71 26.95
C ASP A 50 -25.72 3.07 26.24
N GLY A 51 -24.70 3.31 25.40
CA GLY A 51 -24.47 4.60 24.73
C GLY A 51 -25.01 4.70 23.30
N GLY A 52 -25.50 3.60 22.73
CA GLY A 52 -25.98 3.54 21.34
C GLY A 52 -24.85 3.57 20.30
N ASP A 53 -25.19 4.02 19.09
CA ASP A 53 -24.28 4.04 17.94
C ASP A 53 -23.79 5.46 17.62
N TYR A 54 -22.48 5.63 17.57
CA TYR A 54 -21.83 6.77 16.93
C TYR A 54 -21.35 6.38 15.53
N LYS A 55 -21.61 7.24 14.54
CA LYS A 55 -21.26 6.99 13.13
C LYS A 55 -20.44 8.13 12.56
N ALA A 56 -19.34 7.79 11.88
CA ALA A 56 -18.49 8.74 11.18
C ALA A 56 -18.21 8.29 9.74
N LEU A 57 -18.36 9.20 8.78
CA LEU A 57 -18.00 8.93 7.39
C LEU A 57 -16.48 8.99 7.22
N LEU A 58 -15.90 7.93 6.66
CA LEU A 58 -14.51 7.84 6.28
C LEU A 58 -14.39 8.03 4.78
N VAL A 59 -13.52 8.96 4.35
CA VAL A 59 -13.21 9.21 2.95
C VAL A 59 -11.69 9.20 2.78
N GLY A 60 -11.22 8.36 1.87
CA GLY A 60 -9.80 8.18 1.55
C GLY A 60 -9.61 8.28 0.06
N TYR A 61 -8.43 8.71 -0.38
CA TYR A 61 -8.14 8.88 -1.80
C TYR A 61 -6.77 8.30 -2.13
N ALA A 62 -6.72 7.46 -3.17
CA ALA A 62 -5.51 6.84 -3.66
C ALA A 62 -5.12 7.39 -5.03
N GLN A 63 -3.92 7.95 -5.10
CA GLN A 63 -3.33 8.45 -6.34
C GLN A 63 -2.45 7.38 -7.01
N GLN A 64 -2.12 7.61 -8.27
CA GLN A 64 -1.14 6.78 -8.96
C GLN A 64 0.20 6.77 -8.19
N PRO A 65 0.92 5.64 -8.18
CA PRO A 65 2.21 5.57 -7.51
C PRO A 65 3.17 6.61 -8.08
N GLN A 66 3.79 7.38 -7.20
CA GLN A 66 4.84 8.31 -7.60
C GLN A 66 6.17 7.57 -7.76
N PRO A 67 7.01 7.92 -8.75
CA PRO A 67 8.34 7.34 -8.87
C PRO A 67 9.18 7.56 -7.59
N GLN A 68 9.74 6.51 -7.01
CA GLN A 68 10.57 6.56 -5.79
C GLN A 68 12.00 7.13 -6.03
N GLY A 69 12.42 7.28 -7.29
CA GLY A 69 13.80 7.60 -7.65
C GLY A 69 14.26 9.02 -7.25
N PRO A 70 15.59 9.26 -7.28
CA PRO A 70 16.62 8.37 -7.81
C PRO A 70 17.11 7.33 -6.78
N ILE A 71 17.25 6.08 -7.23
CA ILE A 71 17.89 5.00 -6.46
C ILE A 71 19.28 4.76 -7.06
N VAL A 72 20.33 4.92 -6.25
CA VAL A 72 21.72 4.78 -6.71
C VAL A 72 22.15 3.32 -6.61
N ILE A 73 22.53 2.72 -7.74
CA ILE A 73 23.04 1.34 -7.80
C ILE A 73 24.51 1.39 -8.23
N PRO A 74 25.46 1.00 -7.35
CA PRO A 74 26.87 0.97 -7.71
C PRO A 74 27.16 -0.05 -8.81
N SER A 75 28.06 0.29 -9.74
CA SER A 75 28.49 -0.63 -10.79
C SER A 75 29.11 -1.89 -10.19
N GLY A 76 28.73 -3.05 -10.74
CA GLY A 76 29.21 -4.36 -10.27
C GLY A 76 28.62 -4.85 -8.94
N LYS A 77 27.71 -4.09 -8.32
CA LYS A 77 26.98 -4.52 -7.10
C LYS A 77 25.47 -4.59 -7.36
N ALA A 78 24.81 -5.48 -6.62
CA ALA A 78 23.36 -5.52 -6.59
C ALA A 78 22.82 -4.46 -5.63
N GLY A 79 21.86 -3.68 -6.09
CA GLY A 79 20.99 -2.83 -5.28
C GLY A 79 19.63 -3.51 -5.04
N ALA A 80 18.87 -2.94 -4.11
CA ALA A 80 17.51 -3.37 -3.78
C ALA A 80 16.55 -2.18 -3.92
N VAL A 81 15.39 -2.44 -4.51
CA VAL A 81 14.26 -1.50 -4.57
C VAL A 81 13.11 -2.12 -3.80
N ASP A 82 12.71 -1.47 -2.70
CA ASP A 82 11.58 -1.95 -1.89
C ASP A 82 10.27 -1.82 -2.65
N PHE A 83 9.47 -2.87 -2.62
CA PHE A 83 8.17 -2.93 -3.25
C PHE A 83 7.13 -3.48 -2.28
N TYR A 84 5.96 -2.87 -2.25
CA TYR A 84 4.83 -3.28 -1.42
C TYR A 84 3.66 -3.70 -2.31
N ASN A 85 3.03 -4.83 -2.00
CA ASN A 85 1.80 -5.25 -2.65
C ASN A 85 0.60 -4.48 -2.05
N PRO A 86 -0.06 -3.56 -2.79
CA PRO A 86 -1.20 -2.81 -2.28
C PRO A 86 -2.51 -3.61 -2.33
N PHE A 87 -2.52 -4.80 -2.94
CA PHE A 87 -3.74 -5.59 -3.12
C PHE A 87 -4.02 -6.48 -1.89
N ASP A 88 -5.30 -6.81 -1.72
CA ASP A 88 -5.80 -7.71 -0.66
C ASP A 88 -5.63 -9.21 -0.98
N GLU A 89 -4.92 -9.54 -2.05
CA GLU A 89 -4.63 -10.91 -2.49
C GLU A 89 -3.15 -11.07 -2.87
N THR A 90 -2.68 -12.31 -2.93
CA THR A 90 -1.37 -12.62 -3.51
C THR A 90 -1.39 -12.32 -5.00
N VAL A 91 -0.43 -11.51 -5.48
CA VAL A 91 -0.34 -11.08 -6.88
C VAL A 91 1.01 -11.48 -7.47
N GLU A 92 0.99 -11.91 -8.72
CA GLU A 92 2.19 -12.11 -9.54
C GLU A 92 2.52 -10.83 -10.29
N PHE A 93 3.64 -10.20 -9.97
CA PHE A 93 4.10 -8.95 -10.58
C PHE A 93 5.12 -9.23 -11.68
N THR A 94 5.13 -8.37 -12.70
CA THR A 94 6.15 -8.34 -13.75
C THR A 94 7.05 -7.12 -13.54
N VAL A 95 8.36 -7.31 -13.72
CA VAL A 95 9.40 -6.30 -13.54
C VAL A 95 10.17 -6.09 -14.83
N GLN A 96 10.33 -4.83 -15.21
CA GLN A 96 11.06 -4.43 -16.40
C GLN A 96 11.93 -3.21 -16.13
N VAL A 97 13.01 -3.08 -16.90
CA VAL A 97 13.84 -1.88 -16.94
C VAL A 97 13.92 -1.38 -18.38
N ASP A 98 13.97 -0.06 -18.56
CA ASP A 98 14.05 0.56 -19.89
C ASP A 98 15.49 0.89 -20.34
N ASN A 99 16.48 0.71 -19.47
CA ASN A 99 17.89 0.83 -19.80
C ASN A 99 18.60 -0.53 -19.65
N PRO A 100 19.23 -1.06 -20.73
CA PRO A 100 19.91 -2.37 -20.71
C PRO A 100 21.16 -2.43 -19.83
N ALA A 101 21.70 -1.29 -19.38
CA ALA A 101 22.77 -1.25 -18.38
C ALA A 101 22.29 -1.72 -16.98
N PHE A 102 20.97 -1.77 -16.76
CA PHE A 102 20.36 -2.32 -15.56
C PHE A 102 19.81 -3.71 -15.82
N ILE A 103 19.95 -4.61 -14.85
CA ILE A 103 19.49 -6.01 -14.92
C ILE A 103 18.72 -6.33 -13.65
N VAL A 104 17.49 -6.82 -13.79
CA VAL A 104 16.67 -7.27 -12.66
C VAL A 104 16.98 -8.72 -12.29
N GLY A 105 16.97 -9.05 -11.00
CA GLY A 105 17.25 -10.40 -10.51
C GLY A 105 16.19 -11.42 -10.93
N SER A 106 14.92 -11.00 -11.03
CA SER A 106 13.84 -11.76 -11.63
C SER A 106 12.91 -10.84 -12.41
N ARG A 107 12.36 -11.32 -13.52
CA ARG A 107 11.36 -10.60 -14.33
C ARG A 107 9.95 -10.76 -13.80
N THR A 108 9.69 -11.77 -12.98
CA THR A 108 8.41 -11.97 -12.31
C THR A 108 8.60 -12.41 -10.87
N PHE A 109 7.67 -12.07 -10.00
CA PHE A 109 7.65 -12.57 -8.63
C PHE A 109 6.23 -12.59 -8.08
N ARG A 110 5.93 -13.54 -7.18
CA ARG A 110 4.68 -13.56 -6.42
C ARG A 110 4.88 -12.91 -5.07
N LEU A 111 3.95 -12.07 -4.67
CA LEU A 111 3.99 -11.40 -3.38
C LEU A 111 2.61 -11.46 -2.72
N ASP A 112 2.59 -11.94 -1.48
CA ASP A 112 1.36 -12.09 -0.72
C ASP A 112 0.67 -10.75 -0.45
N SER A 113 -0.62 -10.83 -0.15
CA SER A 113 -1.46 -9.70 0.24
C SER A 113 -0.77 -8.84 1.30
N ARG A 114 -0.70 -7.52 1.06
CA ARG A 114 -0.15 -6.52 2.00
C ARG A 114 1.27 -6.83 2.50
N LYS A 115 2.09 -7.55 1.72
CA LYS A 115 3.51 -7.82 2.04
C LYS A 115 4.45 -6.93 1.24
N SER A 116 5.66 -6.77 1.77
CA SER A 116 6.78 -6.09 1.10
C SER A 116 7.82 -7.11 0.63
N SER A 117 8.52 -6.78 -0.44
CA SER A 117 9.67 -7.53 -0.95
C SER A 117 10.69 -6.57 -1.57
N ALA A 118 11.95 -7.00 -1.62
CA ALA A 118 13.03 -6.26 -2.24
C ALA A 118 13.27 -6.77 -3.67
N ILE A 119 13.13 -5.89 -4.66
CA ILE A 119 13.48 -6.17 -6.05
C ILE A 119 14.97 -5.93 -6.23
N THR A 120 15.71 -7.00 -6.51
CA THR A 120 17.15 -6.91 -6.79
C THR A 120 17.40 -6.33 -8.19
N VAL A 121 18.25 -5.30 -8.28
CA VAL A 121 18.66 -4.67 -9.53
C VAL A 121 20.18 -4.53 -9.56
N GLN A 122 20.83 -4.95 -10.63
CA GLN A 122 22.27 -4.80 -10.85
C GLN A 122 22.54 -3.75 -11.93
N PHE A 123 23.66 -3.05 -11.80
CA PHE A 123 24.12 -2.10 -12.82
C PHE A 123 25.46 -2.57 -13.42
N LYS A 124 25.54 -2.59 -14.75
CA LYS A 124 26.71 -3.00 -15.52
C LYS A 124 27.00 -2.01 -16.65
N ALA A 125 27.75 -0.97 -16.32
CA ALA A 125 28.38 -0.07 -17.29
C ALA A 125 29.59 0.65 -16.66
N ASP A 126 30.46 1.20 -17.51
CA ASP A 126 31.65 1.94 -17.09
C ASP A 126 31.35 3.40 -16.75
N LYS A 127 30.24 3.93 -17.28
CA LYS A 127 29.80 5.31 -17.07
C LYS A 127 28.47 5.33 -16.33
N ALA A 128 28.24 6.35 -15.51
CA ALA A 128 26.96 6.57 -14.85
C ALA A 128 25.83 6.71 -15.88
N GLN A 129 24.70 6.06 -15.62
CA GLN A 129 23.52 6.11 -16.46
C GLN A 129 22.25 6.08 -15.59
N GLY A 130 21.15 6.60 -16.12
CA GLY A 130 19.83 6.51 -15.51
C GLY A 130 18.93 5.51 -16.24
N GLY A 131 17.88 5.06 -15.56
CA GLY A 131 16.85 4.19 -16.11
C GLY A 131 15.64 4.15 -15.19
N ARG A 132 14.55 3.57 -15.67
CA ARG A 132 13.31 3.35 -14.90
C ARG A 132 13.11 1.87 -14.67
N LEU A 133 12.79 1.53 -13.43
CA LEU A 133 12.23 0.23 -13.04
C LEU A 133 10.71 0.34 -13.09
N MET A 134 10.06 -0.56 -13.81
CA MET A 134 8.60 -0.63 -13.93
C MET A 134 8.12 -1.95 -13.34
N VAL A 135 7.14 -1.86 -12.43
CA VAL A 135 6.48 -3.01 -11.82
C VAL A 135 5.02 -3.01 -12.24
N THR A 136 4.56 -4.10 -12.83
CA THR A 136 3.20 -4.22 -13.38
C THR A 136 2.48 -5.41 -12.74
N ALA A 137 1.27 -5.19 -12.26
CA ALA A 137 0.35 -6.27 -11.88
C ALA A 137 -0.52 -6.69 -13.07
N PRO A 138 -0.95 -7.96 -13.19
CA PRO A 138 -1.93 -8.37 -14.18
C PRO A 138 -3.18 -7.49 -14.09
N GLN A 139 -3.73 -7.14 -15.26
CA GLN A 139 -4.73 -6.10 -15.43
C GLN A 139 -6.00 -6.41 -14.60
N ARG A 140 -6.12 -5.77 -13.43
CA ARG A 140 -7.32 -5.74 -12.60
C ARG A 140 -7.90 -4.35 -12.39
N VAL A 141 -7.22 -3.31 -12.89
CA VAL A 141 -7.77 -1.94 -12.91
C VAL A 141 -8.34 -1.73 -14.31
N PRO A 142 -9.66 -1.61 -14.49
CA PRO A 142 -10.21 -1.08 -15.73
C PRO A 142 -9.60 0.31 -15.91
N THR A 143 -8.83 0.52 -16.98
CA THR A 143 -8.50 1.87 -17.39
C THR A 143 -9.79 2.51 -17.89
N PRO A 144 -10.21 3.66 -17.35
CA PRO A 144 -11.46 4.33 -17.76
C PRO A 144 -11.33 5.06 -19.11
N TRP A 145 -10.39 4.65 -19.96
CA TRP A 145 -10.19 5.15 -21.32
C TRP A 145 -10.01 3.98 -22.28
#